data_AF-A0A1I4FXG7-F1
#
_entry.id   AF-A0A1I4FXG7-F1
#
_cell.length_a   1.000
_cell.length_b   1.000
_cell.length_c   1.000
_cell.angle_alpha   90.00
_cell.angle_beta   90.00
_cell.angle_gamma   90.00
#
_symmetry.space_group_name_H-M   'P 1'
#
loop_
_entity.id
_entity.type
_entity.pdbx_description
1 polymer ?
#
loop_
_entity_poly.entity_id
_entity_poly.type
_entity_poly.pdbx_seq_one_letter_code
_entity_poly.pdbx_strand_id
1 'polypeptide(L)'
;MDLKDSNRPSYNQEHKMIDDPEKTDLLISKLKDLLPIDAAITKDLQRSLAAKSPEIPIPARCQVVDVLNLGDEGGVACCLDIGGDDAAAVHIVSITHLLFDRRFPLFRDIDTYQRRRIKKLKRQRGRGF
;
A
#
# COMPACT_ATOMS: atom_id res chain seq x y z
N MET A 1 -2.82 -28.57 32.32
CA MET A 1 -2.01 -28.91 31.13
C MET A 1 -2.99 -28.98 29.96
N ASP A 2 -3.63 -27.88 29.55
CA ASP A 2 -3.06 -26.77 28.76
C ASP A 2 -2.45 -27.34 27.48
N LEU A 3 -2.95 -27.08 26.27
CA LEU A 3 -3.13 -25.75 25.69
C LEU A 3 -4.48 -25.58 24.98
N LYS A 4 -5.01 -24.37 25.13
CA LYS A 4 -6.19 -23.80 24.50
C LYS A 4 -6.04 -23.80 22.99
N ASP A 5 -7.02 -24.38 22.29
CA ASP A 5 -7.26 -24.14 20.88
C ASP A 5 -7.56 -22.65 20.70
N SER A 6 -6.57 -21.94 20.18
CA SER A 6 -6.56 -20.50 20.02
C SER A 6 -7.59 -20.09 18.97
N ASN A 7 -8.76 -19.73 19.46
CA ASN A 7 -9.68 -18.71 18.98
C ASN A 7 -9.19 -17.97 17.70
N ARG A 8 -9.43 -18.55 16.52
CA ARG A 8 -9.42 -17.79 15.26
C ARG A 8 -10.67 -16.92 15.25
N PRO A 9 -10.59 -15.60 15.07
CA PRO A 9 -11.79 -14.81 14.91
C PRO A 9 -12.48 -15.26 13.61
N SER A 10 -13.68 -15.82 13.77
CA SER A 10 -14.62 -16.09 12.69
C SER A 10 -15.06 -14.73 12.13
N TYR A 11 -14.47 -14.30 11.02
CA TYR A 11 -14.86 -13.12 10.23
C TYR A 11 -16.21 -13.33 9.52
N ASN A 12 -17.24 -13.74 10.26
CA ASN A 12 -18.62 -13.86 9.78
C ASN A 12 -19.43 -12.63 10.18
N GLN A 13 -19.01 -11.47 9.68
CA GLN A 13 -19.89 -10.33 9.43
C GLN A 13 -19.54 -9.80 8.04
N GLU A 14 -20.52 -9.76 7.14
CA GLU A 14 -20.41 -9.18 5.79
C GLU A 14 -20.25 -7.64 5.83
N HIS A 15 -19.24 -7.14 6.53
CA HIS A 15 -18.61 -5.91 6.12
C HIS A 15 -17.93 -6.22 4.79
N LYS A 16 -18.54 -5.78 3.69
CA LYS A 16 -17.95 -5.94 2.35
C LYS A 16 -16.70 -5.07 2.26
N MET A 17 -15.60 -5.57 2.79
CA MET A 17 -14.27 -4.98 2.69
C MET A 17 -13.99 -4.61 1.24
N ILE A 18 -13.29 -3.50 1.07
CA ILE A 18 -12.95 -3.01 -0.26
C ILE A 18 -12.02 -4.00 -0.94
N ASP A 19 -11.08 -4.56 -0.19
CA ASP A 19 -10.16 -5.56 -0.69
C ASP A 19 -10.58 -6.97 -0.26
N ASP A 20 -10.27 -7.94 -1.12
CA ASP A 20 -10.43 -9.36 -0.81
C ASP A 20 -9.26 -9.76 0.10
N PRO A 21 -9.52 -10.20 1.34
CA PRO A 21 -8.46 -10.36 2.34
C PRO A 21 -7.43 -11.40 1.92
N GLU A 22 -7.85 -12.56 1.40
CA GLU A 22 -6.93 -13.62 0.97
C GLU A 22 -6.05 -13.17 -0.20
N LYS A 23 -6.62 -12.47 -1.19
CA LYS A 23 -5.84 -11.93 -2.32
C LYS A 23 -4.87 -10.84 -1.87
N THR A 24 -5.26 -10.07 -0.87
CA THR A 24 -4.45 -8.97 -0.32
C THR A 24 -3.26 -9.52 0.45
N ASP A 25 -3.49 -10.51 1.31
CA ASP A 25 -2.43 -11.16 2.09
C ASP A 25 -1.43 -11.85 1.17
N LEU A 26 -1.89 -12.54 0.12
CA LEU A 26 -1.01 -13.15 -0.88
C LEU A 26 -0.17 -12.10 -1.62
N LEU A 27 -0.76 -10.96 -2.01
CA LEU A 27 -0.03 -9.87 -2.67
C LEU A 27 1.03 -9.28 -1.73
N ILE A 28 0.68 -9.04 -0.46
CA ILE A 28 1.61 -8.51 0.54
C ILE A 28 2.78 -9.48 0.75
N SER A 29 2.50 -10.78 0.92
CA SER A 29 3.54 -11.80 1.07
C SER A 29 4.53 -11.77 -0.10
N LYS A 30 4.02 -11.80 -1.34
CA LYS A 30 4.86 -11.75 -2.54
C LYS A 30 5.69 -10.47 -2.63
N LEU A 31 5.13 -9.33 -2.23
CA LEU A 31 5.85 -8.06 -2.23
C LEU A 31 6.97 -8.07 -1.19
N LYS A 32 6.71 -8.61 0.02
CA LYS A 32 7.71 -8.72 1.08
C LYS A 32 8.90 -9.59 0.68
N ASP A 33 8.66 -10.66 -0.08
CA ASP A 33 9.72 -11.54 -0.59
C ASP A 33 10.65 -10.86 -1.62
N LEU A 34 10.24 -9.71 -2.19
CA LEU A 34 10.98 -8.97 -3.21
C LEU A 34 11.54 -7.64 -2.71
N LEU A 35 11.46 -7.34 -1.40
CA LEU A 35 12.02 -6.12 -0.83
C LEU A 35 13.56 -6.13 -0.87
N PRO A 36 14.21 -4.97 -1.08
CA PRO A 36 13.61 -3.66 -1.37
C PRO A 36 13.14 -3.53 -2.84
N ILE A 37 12.08 -2.74 -3.08
CA ILE A 37 11.48 -2.57 -4.42
C ILE A 37 11.61 -1.12 -4.93
N ASP A 38 12.19 -0.98 -6.12
CA ASP A 38 12.17 0.25 -6.90
C ASP A 38 10.75 0.71 -7.26
N ALA A 39 10.39 1.93 -6.87
CA ALA A 39 9.15 2.56 -7.27
C ALA A 39 9.36 4.02 -7.71
N ALA A 40 8.44 4.53 -8.52
CA ALA A 40 8.35 5.94 -8.86
C ALA A 40 7.16 6.60 -8.14
N ILE A 41 7.38 7.83 -7.69
CA ILE A 41 6.39 8.63 -6.97
C ILE A 41 5.59 9.42 -8.01
N THR A 42 4.25 9.34 -7.96
CA THR A 42 3.39 10.16 -8.83
C THR A 42 3.56 11.65 -8.51
N LYS A 43 3.40 12.53 -9.52
CA LYS A 43 3.49 13.99 -9.33
C LYS A 43 2.51 14.52 -8.27
N ASP A 44 1.35 13.90 -8.14
CA ASP A 44 0.32 14.28 -7.15
C ASP A 44 0.77 13.94 -5.74
N LEU A 45 1.41 12.78 -5.57
CA LEU A 45 2.00 12.37 -4.31
C LEU A 45 3.22 13.23 -3.97
N GLN A 46 4.08 13.54 -4.94
CA GLN A 46 5.21 14.46 -4.72
C GLN A 46 4.77 15.81 -4.17
N ARG A 47 3.75 16.43 -4.78
CA ARG A 47 3.17 17.68 -4.29
C ARG A 47 2.60 17.54 -2.89
N SER A 48 1.93 16.42 -2.61
CA SER A 48 1.33 16.15 -1.30
C SER A 48 2.38 15.93 -0.21
N LEU A 49 3.50 15.29 -0.53
CA LEU A 49 4.63 15.10 0.37
C LEU A 49 5.38 16.41 0.60
N ALA A 50 5.67 17.17 -0.46
CA ALA A 50 6.33 18.47 -0.37
C ALA A 50 5.53 19.48 0.46
N ALA A 51 4.19 19.45 0.39
CA ALA A 51 3.34 20.30 1.23
C ALA A 51 3.41 19.95 2.72
N LYS A 52 3.71 18.69 3.06
CA LYS A 52 3.85 18.22 4.45
C LYS A 52 5.27 18.38 4.99
N SER A 53 6.26 18.36 4.10
CA SER A 53 7.68 18.42 4.43
C SER A 53 8.39 19.37 3.46
N PRO A 54 8.16 20.69 3.58
CA PRO A 54 8.68 21.69 2.62
C PRO A 54 10.20 21.77 2.59
N GLU A 55 10.87 21.29 3.63
CA GLU A 55 12.33 21.31 3.79
C GLU A 55 13.02 20.10 3.16
N ILE A 56 12.27 19.05 2.76
CA ILE A 56 12.82 17.80 2.23
C ILE A 56 12.58 17.73 0.71
N PRO A 57 13.64 17.64 -0.11
CA PRO A 57 13.50 17.37 -1.54
C PRO A 57 12.86 15.99 -1.77
N ILE A 58 11.64 15.96 -2.30
CA ILE A 58 10.96 14.69 -2.60
C ILE A 58 11.49 14.11 -3.92
N PRO A 59 12.13 12.92 -3.93
CA PRO A 59 12.68 12.35 -5.14
C PRO A 59 11.58 11.88 -6.11
N ALA A 60 11.96 11.63 -7.37
CA ALA A 60 11.07 11.01 -8.36
C ALA A 60 10.96 9.48 -8.22
N ARG A 61 11.98 8.86 -7.61
CA ARG A 61 12.06 7.43 -7.34
C ARG A 61 12.38 7.21 -5.86
N CYS A 62 11.93 6.09 -5.33
CA CYS A 62 12.15 5.69 -3.94
C CYS A 62 12.29 4.18 -3.84
N GLN A 63 12.73 3.71 -2.67
CA GLN A 63 12.70 2.31 -2.31
C GLN A 63 11.47 2.03 -1.45
N VAL A 64 10.73 0.99 -1.78
CA VAL A 64 9.79 0.38 -0.83
C VAL A 64 10.59 -0.55 0.08
N VAL A 65 10.55 -0.30 1.39
CA VAL A 65 11.32 -1.05 2.40
C VAL A 65 10.45 -1.94 3.30
N ASP A 66 9.13 -1.72 3.32
CA ASP A 66 8.16 -2.62 3.95
C ASP A 66 6.77 -2.43 3.31
N VAL A 67 5.88 -3.38 3.53
CA VAL A 67 4.50 -3.39 3.02
C VAL A 67 3.52 -3.79 4.12
N LEU A 68 2.45 -3.03 4.28
CA LEU A 68 1.45 -3.16 5.33
C LEU A 68 0.04 -3.18 4.74
N ASN A 69 -0.91 -3.77 5.46
CA ASN A 69 -2.33 -3.62 5.16
C ASN A 69 -2.96 -2.59 6.11
N LEU A 70 -3.46 -1.48 5.58
CA LEU A 70 -4.15 -0.41 6.34
C LEU A 70 -5.68 -0.51 6.22
N GLY A 71 -6.22 -1.66 5.82
CA GLY A 71 -7.65 -1.91 5.75
C GLY A 71 -8.38 -1.10 4.67
N ASP A 72 -9.63 -0.73 4.92
CA ASP A 72 -10.48 -0.08 3.92
C ASP A 72 -10.09 1.38 3.63
N GLU A 73 -9.40 2.06 4.55
CA GLU A 73 -8.99 3.44 4.33
C GLU A 73 -7.73 3.52 3.46
N GLY A 74 -6.70 2.72 3.77
CA GLY A 74 -5.40 2.79 3.08
C GLY A 74 -5.12 1.65 2.10
N GLY A 75 -5.79 0.51 2.23
CA GLY A 75 -5.50 -0.72 1.48
C GLY A 75 -4.07 -1.21 1.74
N VAL A 76 -3.46 -1.84 0.74
CA VAL A 76 -2.03 -2.13 0.74
C VAL A 76 -1.25 -0.82 0.73
N ALA A 77 -0.39 -0.63 1.72
CA ALA A 77 0.49 0.52 1.87
C ALA A 77 1.95 0.08 1.82
N CYS A 78 2.79 0.96 1.29
CA CYS A 78 4.22 0.81 1.15
C CYS A 78 4.91 1.82 2.07
N CYS A 79 5.86 1.31 2.85
CA CYS A 79 6.81 2.12 3.59
C CYS A 79 7.92 2.54 2.63
N LEU A 80 8.07 3.83 2.41
CA LEU A 80 9.03 4.40 1.48
C LEU A 80 10.23 4.93 2.23
N ASP A 81 11.41 4.53 1.77
CA ASP A 81 12.63 5.26 1.99
C ASP A 81 12.81 6.24 0.81
N ILE A 82 12.67 7.53 1.12
CA ILE A 82 12.79 8.63 0.15
C ILE A 82 14.06 9.45 0.32
N GLY A 83 14.95 9.07 1.24
CA GLY A 83 16.16 9.83 1.56
C GLY A 83 15.89 11.20 2.18
N GLY A 84 16.87 11.68 2.94
CA GLY A 84 16.86 12.93 3.70
C GLY A 84 17.87 12.87 4.84
N ASP A 85 18.32 14.01 5.36
CA ASP A 85 19.27 14.05 6.49
C ASP A 85 18.73 13.32 7.74
N ASP A 86 17.42 13.14 7.81
CA ASP A 86 16.74 12.34 8.81
C ASP A 86 16.26 11.01 8.21
N ALA A 87 17.19 10.09 8.00
CA ALA A 87 16.96 8.73 7.47
C ALA A 87 15.97 7.88 8.32
N ALA A 88 15.43 8.44 9.40
CA ALA A 88 14.40 7.84 10.24
C ALA A 88 12.96 8.09 9.75
N ALA A 89 12.73 9.02 8.81
CA ALA A 89 11.39 9.35 8.33
C ALA A 89 10.88 8.35 7.27
N VAL A 90 10.33 7.23 7.71
CA VAL A 90 9.64 6.27 6.83
C VAL A 90 8.26 6.81 6.45
N HIS A 91 8.02 7.02 5.16
CA HIS A 91 6.72 7.50 4.66
C HIS A 91 5.81 6.35 4.31
N ILE A 92 4.63 6.28 4.93
CA ILE A 92 3.62 5.26 4.63
C ILE A 92 2.65 5.80 3.57
N VAL A 93 2.58 5.12 2.42
CA VAL A 93 1.80 5.56 1.26
C VAL A 93 1.00 4.38 0.71
N SER A 94 -0.28 4.58 0.40
CA SER A 94 -1.06 3.55 -0.33
C SER A 94 -0.40 3.21 -1.66
N ILE A 95 -0.29 1.91 -1.97
CA ILE A 95 0.32 1.42 -3.20
C ILE A 95 -0.34 2.01 -4.45
N THR A 96 -1.60 2.48 -4.35
CA THR A 96 -2.34 3.15 -5.43
C THR A 96 -1.75 4.49 -5.90
N HIS A 97 -0.83 5.10 -5.13
CA HIS A 97 -0.15 6.35 -5.48
C HIS A 97 1.26 6.14 -6.06
N LEU A 98 1.69 4.89 -6.20
CA LEU A 98 3.02 4.49 -6.68
C LEU A 98 2.95 3.91 -8.09
N LEU A 99 4.04 4.09 -8.83
CA LEU A 99 4.24 3.52 -10.15
C LEU A 99 5.39 2.52 -10.09
N PHE A 100 5.16 1.32 -10.61
CA PHE A 100 6.17 0.26 -10.66
C PHE A 100 6.60 0.00 -12.11
N ASP A 101 7.86 -0.39 -12.30
CA ASP A 101 8.37 -0.73 -13.63
C ASP A 101 7.60 -1.93 -14.20
N ARG A 102 7.28 -1.89 -15.49
CA ARG A 102 6.60 -2.98 -16.20
C ARG A 102 7.39 -4.29 -16.21
N ARG A 103 8.71 -4.22 -16.04
CA ARG A 103 9.62 -5.36 -15.96
C ARG A 103 9.65 -5.97 -14.56
N PHE A 104 9.05 -5.33 -13.55
CA PHE A 104 8.98 -5.87 -12.20
C PHE A 104 8.13 -7.15 -12.19
N PRO A 105 8.59 -8.26 -11.54
CA PRO A 105 7.90 -9.55 -11.60
C PRO A 105 6.42 -9.51 -11.18
N LEU A 106 6.07 -8.66 -10.21
CA LEU A 106 4.70 -8.52 -9.71
C LEU A 106 3.94 -7.36 -10.35
N PHE A 107 4.45 -6.74 -11.41
CA PHE A 107 3.79 -5.58 -12.04
C PHE A 107 2.31 -5.83 -12.35
N ARG A 108 1.98 -7.02 -12.89
CA ARG A 108 0.59 -7.38 -13.23
C ARG A 108 -0.30 -7.56 -12.00
N ASP A 109 0.24 -8.14 -10.94
CA ASP A 109 -0.48 -8.35 -9.68
C ASP A 109 -0.78 -6.98 -9.03
N ILE A 110 0.22 -6.08 -9.02
CA ILE A 110 0.08 -4.70 -8.53
C ILE A 110 -0.92 -3.90 -9.36
N ASP A 111 -0.77 -3.86 -10.69
CA ASP A 111 -1.67 -3.11 -11.59
C ASP A 111 -3.11 -3.60 -11.45
N THR A 112 -3.32 -4.91 -11.33
CA THR A 112 -4.63 -5.51 -11.10
C THR A 112 -5.23 -5.04 -9.76
N TYR A 113 -4.44 -5.06 -8.69
CA TYR A 113 -4.85 -4.56 -7.37
C TYR A 113 -5.22 -3.08 -7.44
N GLN A 114 -4.33 -2.22 -7.95
CA GLN A 114 -4.53 -0.77 -8.05
C GLN A 114 -5.81 -0.43 -8.81
N ARG A 115 -6.04 -1.04 -9.98
CA ARG A 115 -7.25 -0.79 -10.79
C ARG A 115 -8.53 -1.20 -10.07
N ARG A 116 -8.54 -2.38 -9.44
CA ARG A 116 -9.69 -2.88 -8.67
C ARG A 116 -10.00 -1.93 -7.51
N ARG A 117 -8.96 -1.52 -6.79
CA ARG A 117 -9.09 -0.66 -5.61
C ARG A 117 -9.59 0.73 -5.96
N ILE A 118 -9.00 1.38 -6.97
CA ILE A 118 -9.43 2.69 -7.46
C ILE A 118 -10.89 2.65 -7.93
N LYS A 119 -11.30 1.60 -8.64
CA LYS A 119 -12.69 1.43 -9.09
C LYS A 119 -13.67 1.35 -7.91
N LYS A 120 -13.32 0.62 -6.84
CA LYS A 120 -14.17 0.51 -5.65
C LYS A 120 -14.19 1.80 -4.82
N LEU A 121 -13.05 2.48 -4.66
CA LEU A 121 -12.96 3.80 -4.00
C LEU A 121 -13.87 4.83 -4.68
N LYS A 122 -13.84 4.90 -6.01
CA LYS A 122 -14.73 5.80 -6.77
C LYS A 122 -16.21 5.50 -6.53
N ARG A 123 -16.58 4.22 -6.45
CA ARG A 123 -17.96 3.79 -6.16
C ARG A 123 -18.42 4.13 -4.74
N GLN A 124 -17.53 4.08 -3.76
CA GLN A 124 -17.86 4.50 -2.39
C GLN A 124 -18.03 6.02 -2.30
N ARG A 125 -17.12 6.79 -2.91
CA ARG A 125 -17.23 8.25 -2.94
C ARG A 125 -18.47 8.74 -3.66
N GLY A 126 -18.88 8.07 -4.74
CA GLY A 126 -20.14 8.35 -5.45
C GLY A 126 -21.40 7.80 -4.79
N ARG A 127 -21.28 7.13 -3.64
CA ARG A 127 -22.40 6.64 -2.80
C ARG A 127 -22.53 7.43 -1.49
N GLY A 128 -21.72 8.45 -1.27
CA GLY A 128 -21.98 9.45 -0.23
C GLY A 128 -23.24 10.24 -0.62
N PHE A 129 -24.15 10.41 0.34
CA PHE A 129 -25.45 11.08 0.23
C PHE A 129 -25.46 12.36 -0.60
#